data_AF-A0A447Z2N4-F1
#
_entry.id   AF-A0A447Z2N4-F1
#
_cell.length_a   1.000
_cell.length_b   1.000
_cell.length_c   1.000
_cell.angle_alpha   90.00
_cell.angle_beta   90.00
_cell.angle_gamma   90.00
#
_symmetry.space_group_name_H-M   'P 1'
#
loop_
_entity.id
_entity.type
_entity.pdbx_description
1 polymer ?
#
loop_
_entity_poly.entity_id
_entity_poly.type
_entity_poly.pdbx_seq_one_letter_code
_entity_poly.pdbx_strand_id
1 'polypeptide(L)'
;MTIEDKDAELKLRIGNNIRGARLNQHMTQADVCGDESELTIRQLARIENGQVLVSLSKLMFLSQRLNYPIEDIIDVDKIEIPKRYLELKNKIIRYHTYGDEERIGLLEDMFDEIYEHFYDHLPEEEQLLVEVLQVQLDVFTSRNITYGLSLLEEYFQQILKKKQYSYNDLLIINLYFLCCATGLEDKTYFEELSKKVLLYIDYSDNDRIYILERILIGILIQVKTEDYLIYTKVLREITESTNNFQHKPAIYAFETKYYLKVEESYEKAEQSYNKAIEFAKMLNDQVLVNNLTKEKERDLGGKESTV
;
A
#
# COMPACT_ATOMS: atom_id res chain seq x y z
N MET A 1 -36.70 -5.48 0.10
CA MET A 1 -35.50 -4.64 -0.01
C MET A 1 -34.30 -5.54 0.15
N THR A 2 -33.56 -5.71 -0.94
CA THR A 2 -32.25 -6.37 -0.94
C THR A 2 -31.25 -5.50 -0.18
N ILE A 3 -30.06 -6.02 0.12
CA ILE A 3 -28.99 -5.26 0.77
C ILE A 3 -28.54 -4.09 -0.13
N GLU A 4 -28.54 -4.29 -1.45
CA GLU A 4 -28.27 -3.27 -2.48
C GLU A 4 -29.20 -2.04 -2.37
N ASP A 5 -30.50 -2.25 -2.12
CA ASP A 5 -31.47 -1.16 -2.00
C ASP A 5 -31.20 -0.26 -0.78
N LYS A 6 -30.68 -0.83 0.32
CA LYS A 6 -30.45 -0.11 1.58
C LYS A 6 -29.22 0.79 1.51
N ASP A 7 -28.18 0.33 0.83
CA ASP A 7 -26.93 1.07 0.71
C ASP A 7 -27.03 2.23 -0.28
N ALA A 8 -27.79 2.05 -1.36
CA ALA A 8 -28.10 3.15 -2.27
C ALA A 8 -28.88 4.27 -1.56
N GLU A 9 -29.88 3.91 -0.73
CA GLU A 9 -30.63 4.88 0.07
C GLU A 9 -29.73 5.57 1.10
N LEU A 10 -28.82 4.83 1.74
CA LEU A 10 -27.86 5.37 2.70
C LEU A 10 -26.90 6.37 2.05
N LYS A 11 -26.27 6.00 0.92
CA LYS A 11 -25.35 6.86 0.15
C LYS A 11 -26.05 8.16 -0.26
N LEU A 12 -27.29 8.07 -0.78
CA LEU A 12 -28.09 9.24 -1.16
C LEU A 12 -28.44 10.12 0.04
N ARG A 13 -28.82 9.53 1.17
CA ARG A 13 -29.16 10.27 2.39
C ARG A 13 -27.97 11.07 2.91
N ILE A 14 -26.80 10.44 3.01
CA ILE A 14 -25.55 11.10 3.41
C ILE A 14 -25.23 12.25 2.45
N GLY A 15 -25.25 11.98 1.15
CA GLY A 15 -24.95 12.97 0.12
C GLY A 15 -25.87 14.19 0.19
N ASN A 16 -27.17 13.97 0.37
CA ASN A 16 -28.16 15.04 0.52
C ASN A 16 -27.94 15.86 1.79
N ASN A 17 -27.62 15.23 2.92
CA ASN A 17 -27.35 15.91 4.18
C ASN A 17 -26.12 16.80 4.08
N ILE A 18 -25.02 16.29 3.53
CA ILE A 18 -23.77 17.05 3.31
C ILE A 18 -24.02 18.22 2.36
N ARG A 19 -24.69 17.97 1.23
CA ARG A 19 -25.02 19.00 0.24
C ARG A 19 -25.91 20.09 0.84
N GLY A 20 -26.91 19.70 1.62
CA GLY A 20 -27.82 20.61 2.31
C GLY A 20 -27.08 21.49 3.31
N ALA A 21 -26.25 20.90 4.18
CA ALA A 21 -25.43 21.62 5.15
C ALA A 21 -24.49 22.62 4.47
N ARG A 22 -23.81 22.20 3.39
CA ARG A 22 -22.93 23.07 2.60
C ARG A 22 -23.68 24.26 1.99
N LEU A 23 -24.82 24.03 1.36
CA LEU A 23 -25.62 25.09 0.73
C LEU A 23 -26.21 26.06 1.77
N ASN A 24 -26.61 25.56 2.93
CA ASN A 24 -27.10 26.39 4.04
C ASN A 24 -26.02 27.31 4.62
N GLN A 25 -24.75 26.95 4.49
CA GLN A 25 -23.61 27.80 4.85
C GLN A 25 -23.07 28.65 3.69
N HIS A 26 -23.75 28.64 2.54
CA HIS A 26 -23.35 29.36 1.34
C HIS A 26 -21.94 29.01 0.83
N MET A 27 -21.48 27.79 1.08
CA MET A 27 -20.16 27.32 0.65
C MET A 27 -20.23 26.63 -0.71
N THR A 28 -19.25 26.89 -1.56
CA THR A 28 -18.99 26.07 -2.75
C THR A 28 -18.28 24.77 -2.37
N GLN A 29 -18.22 23.80 -3.28
CA GLN A 29 -17.44 22.58 -3.05
C GLN A 29 -15.95 22.91 -2.87
N ALA A 30 -15.42 23.91 -3.61
CA ALA A 30 -14.05 24.38 -3.46
C ALA A 30 -13.79 24.98 -2.06
N ASP A 31 -14.75 25.71 -1.49
CA ASP A 31 -14.60 26.29 -0.15
C ASP A 31 -14.51 25.21 0.94
N VAL A 32 -15.24 24.11 0.78
CA VAL A 32 -15.18 22.97 1.71
C VAL A 32 -13.86 22.22 1.58
N CYS A 33 -13.46 21.92 0.34
CA CYS A 33 -12.26 21.11 0.04
C CYS A 33 -10.94 21.86 0.30
N GLY A 34 -10.94 23.20 0.22
CA GLY A 34 -9.75 24.01 0.49
C GLY A 34 -8.59 23.69 -0.47
N ASP A 35 -7.50 23.14 0.06
CA ASP A 35 -6.32 22.74 -0.72
C ASP A 35 -6.38 21.33 -1.29
N GLU A 36 -7.53 20.65 -1.14
CA GLU A 36 -7.79 19.29 -1.60
C GLU A 36 -6.87 18.22 -0.98
N SER A 37 -6.22 18.52 0.15
CA SER A 37 -5.35 17.58 0.86
C SER A 37 -6.10 16.39 1.46
N GLU A 38 -7.25 16.66 2.09
CA GLU A 38 -8.12 15.68 2.77
C GLU A 38 -9.26 15.17 1.88
N LEU A 39 -9.85 16.06 1.07
CA LEU A 39 -11.00 15.75 0.22
C LEU A 39 -10.94 16.57 -1.06
N THR A 40 -10.99 15.92 -2.21
CA THR A 40 -11.00 16.60 -3.51
C THR A 40 -12.40 17.07 -3.89
N ILE A 41 -12.50 18.05 -4.80
CA ILE A 41 -13.79 18.53 -5.32
C ILE A 41 -14.56 17.39 -6.01
N ARG A 42 -13.86 16.51 -6.75
CA ARG A 42 -14.49 15.35 -7.41
C ARG A 42 -15.04 14.35 -6.41
N GLN A 43 -14.28 14.04 -5.36
CA GLN A 43 -14.75 13.15 -4.29
C GLN A 43 -15.98 13.72 -3.60
N LEU A 44 -15.96 15.01 -3.23
CA LEU A 44 -17.13 15.66 -2.65
C LEU A 44 -18.34 15.59 -3.60
N ALA A 45 -18.14 15.81 -4.90
CA ALA A 45 -19.21 15.69 -5.87
C ALA A 45 -19.78 14.25 -5.96
N ARG A 46 -18.93 13.22 -5.95
CA ARG A 46 -19.36 11.81 -5.93
C ARG A 46 -20.18 11.50 -4.67
N ILE A 47 -19.72 12.00 -3.51
CA ILE A 47 -20.40 11.83 -2.22
C ILE A 47 -21.77 12.52 -2.23
N GLU A 48 -21.84 13.79 -2.62
CA GLU A 48 -23.09 14.56 -2.64
C GLU A 48 -24.14 14.00 -3.60
N ASN A 49 -23.70 13.31 -4.65
CA ASN A 49 -24.57 12.61 -5.60
C ASN A 49 -24.93 11.18 -5.17
N GLY A 50 -24.47 10.73 -3.99
CA GLY A 50 -24.74 9.38 -3.47
C GLY A 50 -24.10 8.26 -4.27
N GLN A 51 -23.01 8.53 -5.00
CA GLN A 51 -22.33 7.55 -5.85
C GLN A 51 -21.38 6.64 -5.06
N VAL A 52 -20.82 7.15 -3.96
CA VAL A 52 -19.84 6.44 -3.13
C VAL A 52 -20.24 6.48 -1.66
N LEU A 53 -19.81 5.48 -0.89
CA LEU A 53 -19.87 5.54 0.56
C LEU A 53 -18.65 6.29 1.09
N VAL A 54 -18.86 7.12 2.11
CA VAL A 54 -17.82 7.96 2.71
C VAL A 54 -17.31 7.32 4.01
N SER A 55 -16.00 7.37 4.22
CA SER A 55 -15.37 6.90 5.46
C SER A 55 -15.75 7.76 6.67
N LEU A 56 -15.61 7.20 7.86
CA LEU A 56 -15.83 7.92 9.11
C LEU A 56 -14.87 9.11 9.27
N SER A 57 -13.60 8.97 8.85
CA SER A 57 -12.62 10.07 8.93
C SER A 57 -13.02 11.25 8.04
N LYS A 58 -13.45 11.00 6.80
CA LYS A 58 -13.98 12.06 5.92
C LYS A 58 -15.28 12.66 6.44
N LEU A 59 -16.14 11.85 7.05
CA LEU A 59 -17.35 12.37 7.71
C LEU A 59 -17.01 13.30 8.87
N MET A 60 -16.02 12.95 9.70
CA MET A 60 -15.53 13.83 10.76
C MET A 60 -14.96 15.14 10.20
N PHE A 61 -14.16 15.05 9.13
CA PHE A 61 -13.64 16.24 8.45
C PHE A 61 -14.78 17.14 7.92
N LEU A 62 -15.75 16.56 7.22
CA LEU A 62 -16.91 17.28 6.69
C LEU A 62 -17.77 17.89 7.79
N SER A 63 -18.03 17.14 8.87
CA SER A 63 -18.77 17.62 10.05
C SER A 63 -18.11 18.86 10.66
N GLN A 64 -16.79 18.84 10.83
CA GLN A 64 -16.04 19.98 11.34
C GLN A 64 -16.07 21.17 10.38
N ARG A 65 -15.84 20.95 9.08
CA ARG A 65 -15.80 22.01 8.07
C ARG A 65 -17.15 22.67 7.84
N LEU A 66 -18.22 21.87 7.87
CA LEU A 66 -19.60 22.32 7.71
C LEU A 66 -20.24 22.68 9.04
N ASN A 67 -19.51 22.69 10.16
CA ASN A 67 -20.05 22.92 11.51
C ASN A 67 -21.42 22.22 11.72
N TYR A 68 -21.50 20.96 11.29
CA TYR A 68 -22.73 20.19 11.19
C TYR A 68 -22.53 18.85 11.90
N PRO A 69 -23.31 18.54 12.95
CA PRO A 69 -23.10 17.35 13.77
C PRO A 69 -23.07 16.06 12.95
N ILE A 70 -22.18 15.13 13.29
CA ILE A 70 -22.02 13.88 12.53
C ILE A 70 -23.28 13.01 12.62
N GLU A 71 -23.99 13.09 13.74
CA GLU A 71 -25.25 12.40 14.01
C GLU A 71 -26.38 12.88 13.08
N ASP A 72 -26.32 14.15 12.67
CA ASP A 72 -27.27 14.72 11.71
C ASP A 72 -26.90 14.34 10.26
N ILE A 73 -25.65 13.95 10.01
CA ILE A 73 -25.22 13.38 8.73
C ILE A 73 -25.67 11.92 8.63
N ILE A 74 -25.44 11.12 9.67
CA ILE A 74 -25.65 9.67 9.66
C ILE A 74 -25.79 9.04 11.04
N ASP A 75 -26.60 7.98 11.11
CA ASP A 75 -26.54 6.99 12.19
C ASP A 75 -25.23 6.19 12.08
N VAL A 76 -24.28 6.43 12.99
CA VAL A 76 -22.92 5.83 12.97
C VAL A 76 -22.93 4.30 12.85
N ASP A 77 -23.94 3.63 13.44
CA ASP A 77 -24.11 2.18 13.41
C ASP A 77 -24.38 1.60 12.00
N LYS A 78 -24.63 2.45 10.99
CA LYS A 78 -24.93 2.03 9.61
C LYS A 78 -23.71 2.00 8.68
N ILE A 79 -22.51 2.41 9.14
CA ILE A 79 -21.27 2.44 8.33
C ILE A 79 -20.21 1.45 8.87
N GLU A 80 -20.59 0.54 9.77
CA GLU A 80 -19.61 -0.38 10.35
C GLU A 80 -19.08 -1.35 9.28
N ILE A 81 -17.75 -1.42 9.16
CA ILE A 81 -17.09 -2.29 8.19
C ILE A 81 -17.26 -3.76 8.63
N PRO A 82 -17.66 -4.67 7.72
CA PRO A 82 -17.86 -6.09 8.06
C PRO A 82 -16.59 -6.73 8.66
N LYS A 83 -16.74 -7.44 9.79
CA LYS A 83 -15.62 -8.13 10.46
C LYS A 83 -14.90 -9.11 9.53
N ARG A 84 -15.65 -9.82 8.68
CA ARG A 84 -15.07 -10.78 7.72
C ARG A 84 -14.17 -10.08 6.70
N TYR A 85 -14.57 -8.92 6.19
CA TYR A 85 -13.71 -8.11 5.32
C TYR A 85 -12.42 -7.70 6.06
N LEU A 86 -12.50 -7.25 7.31
CA LEU A 86 -11.32 -6.88 8.09
C LEU A 86 -10.36 -8.07 8.31
N GLU A 87 -10.88 -9.29 8.48
CA GLU A 87 -10.07 -10.50 8.54
C GLU A 87 -9.36 -10.78 7.22
N LEU A 88 -10.08 -10.69 6.09
CA LEU A 88 -9.52 -10.88 4.75
C LEU A 88 -8.45 -9.84 4.45
N LYS A 89 -8.75 -8.56 4.66
CA LYS A 89 -7.82 -7.43 4.53
C LYS A 89 -6.53 -7.68 5.31
N ASN A 90 -6.63 -8.00 6.60
CA ASN A 90 -5.46 -8.25 7.44
C ASN A 90 -4.60 -9.41 6.94
N LYS A 91 -5.23 -10.48 6.43
CA LYS A 91 -4.53 -11.60 5.84
C LYS A 91 -3.84 -11.19 4.54
N ILE A 92 -4.55 -10.60 3.57
CA ILE A 92 -3.99 -10.16 2.27
C ILE A 92 -2.80 -9.24 2.48
N ILE A 93 -2.97 -8.23 3.35
CA ILE A 93 -1.93 -7.25 3.66
C ILE A 93 -0.66 -7.98 4.08
N ARG A 94 -0.73 -8.91 5.05
CA ARG A 94 0.43 -9.60 5.65
C ARG A 94 0.94 -10.81 4.87
N TYR A 95 0.24 -11.23 3.82
CA TYR A 95 0.55 -12.47 3.13
C TYR A 95 1.72 -12.31 2.16
N HIS A 96 2.69 -13.23 2.24
CA HIS A 96 3.87 -13.22 1.39
C HIS A 96 3.83 -14.41 0.43
N THR A 97 3.73 -14.13 -0.87
CA THR A 97 3.68 -15.18 -1.90
C THR A 97 5.07 -15.70 -2.27
N TYR A 98 6.10 -14.85 -2.24
CA TYR A 98 7.45 -15.17 -2.74
C TYR A 98 7.48 -15.79 -4.15
N GLY A 99 6.47 -15.49 -4.97
CA GLY A 99 6.29 -16.05 -6.31
C GLY A 99 5.79 -17.49 -6.36
N ASP A 100 5.31 -18.04 -5.24
CA ASP A 100 4.70 -19.37 -5.17
C ASP A 100 3.27 -19.36 -5.75
N GLU A 101 2.99 -20.24 -6.70
CA GLU A 101 1.72 -20.28 -7.43
C GLU A 101 0.53 -20.66 -6.54
N GLU A 102 0.71 -21.59 -5.58
CA GLU A 102 -0.38 -21.96 -4.66
C GLU A 102 -0.75 -20.80 -3.74
N ARG A 103 0.26 -20.08 -3.23
CA ARG A 103 0.05 -18.87 -2.41
C ARG A 103 -0.63 -17.76 -3.20
N ILE A 104 -0.31 -17.61 -4.48
CA ILE A 104 -0.96 -16.63 -5.36
C ILE A 104 -2.44 -16.98 -5.53
N GLY A 105 -2.76 -18.25 -5.85
CA GLY A 105 -4.16 -18.68 -5.98
C GLY A 105 -4.99 -18.46 -4.71
N LEU A 106 -4.42 -18.69 -3.53
CA LEU A 106 -5.09 -18.39 -2.26
C LEU A 106 -5.38 -16.90 -2.06
N LEU A 107 -4.55 -16.00 -2.58
CA LEU A 107 -4.85 -14.57 -2.57
C LEU A 107 -5.96 -14.21 -3.55
N GLU A 108 -5.96 -14.81 -4.74
CA GLU A 108 -7.02 -14.60 -5.74
C GLU A 108 -8.38 -15.00 -5.16
N ASP A 109 -8.48 -16.18 -4.52
CA ASP A 109 -9.72 -16.62 -3.85
C ASP A 109 -10.21 -15.62 -2.78
N MET A 110 -9.28 -14.99 -2.06
CA MET A 110 -9.62 -14.00 -1.04
C MET A 110 -10.11 -12.68 -1.65
N PHE A 111 -9.56 -12.27 -2.78
CA PHE A 111 -10.06 -11.10 -3.50
C PHE A 111 -11.44 -11.36 -4.11
N ASP A 112 -11.67 -12.55 -4.68
CA ASP A 112 -12.97 -12.96 -5.18
C ASP A 112 -14.04 -12.87 -4.08
N GLU A 113 -13.75 -13.38 -2.87
CA GLU A 113 -14.66 -13.23 -1.72
C GLU A 113 -14.94 -11.76 -1.38
N ILE A 114 -13.94 -10.87 -1.49
CA ILE A 114 -14.11 -9.43 -1.27
C ILE A 114 -15.02 -8.81 -2.33
N TYR A 115 -14.76 -9.08 -3.61
CA TYR A 115 -15.54 -8.54 -4.72
C TYR A 115 -16.98 -9.05 -4.73
N GLU A 116 -17.21 -10.33 -4.42
CA GLU A 116 -18.54 -10.92 -4.42
C GLU A 116 -19.44 -10.48 -3.26
N HIS A 117 -18.86 -10.16 -2.09
CA HIS A 117 -19.64 -10.01 -0.86
C HIS A 117 -19.51 -8.67 -0.15
N PHE A 118 -18.44 -7.92 -0.40
CA PHE A 118 -18.10 -6.75 0.42
C PHE A 118 -17.86 -5.47 -0.40
N TYR A 119 -17.24 -5.57 -1.57
CA TYR A 119 -16.66 -4.45 -2.30
C TYR A 119 -17.60 -3.25 -2.51
N ASP A 120 -18.81 -3.47 -3.03
CA ASP A 120 -19.77 -2.38 -3.34
C ASP A 120 -20.29 -1.62 -2.11
N HIS A 121 -20.11 -2.21 -0.92
CA HIS A 121 -20.56 -1.73 0.38
C HIS A 121 -19.43 -1.07 1.18
N LEU A 122 -18.19 -1.10 0.66
CA LEU A 122 -17.05 -0.47 1.31
C LEU A 122 -17.02 1.05 1.06
N PRO A 123 -16.46 1.83 2.02
CA PRO A 123 -16.07 3.22 1.76
C PRO A 123 -15.08 3.34 0.60
N GLU A 124 -15.10 4.49 -0.08
CA GLU A 124 -14.21 4.78 -1.23
C GLU A 124 -12.73 4.47 -0.95
N GLU A 125 -12.24 4.74 0.26
CA GLU A 125 -10.84 4.46 0.62
C GLU A 125 -10.53 2.97 0.77
N GLU A 126 -11.48 2.18 1.27
CA GLU A 126 -11.31 0.73 1.40
C GLU A 126 -11.44 0.04 0.03
N GLN A 127 -12.34 0.54 -0.83
CA GLN A 127 -12.41 0.13 -2.24
C GLN A 127 -11.07 0.39 -2.94
N LEU A 128 -10.52 1.60 -2.79
CA LEU A 128 -9.22 1.96 -3.34
C LEU A 128 -8.10 1.02 -2.85
N LEU A 129 -8.08 0.68 -1.56
CA LEU A 129 -7.10 -0.24 -1.01
C LEU A 129 -7.21 -1.63 -1.68
N VAL A 130 -8.42 -2.17 -1.80
CA VAL A 130 -8.66 -3.47 -2.43
C VAL A 130 -8.20 -3.45 -3.89
N GLU A 131 -8.59 -2.42 -4.65
CA GLU A 131 -8.18 -2.24 -6.04
C GLU A 131 -6.66 -2.17 -6.18
N VAL A 132 -5.98 -1.36 -5.36
CA VAL A 132 -4.51 -1.25 -5.39
C VAL A 132 -3.86 -2.61 -5.09
N LEU A 133 -4.34 -3.34 -4.10
CA LEU A 133 -3.76 -4.63 -3.73
C LEU A 133 -3.99 -5.70 -4.83
N GLN A 134 -5.17 -5.73 -5.45
CA GLN A 134 -5.45 -6.61 -6.60
C GLN A 134 -4.54 -6.26 -7.78
N VAL A 135 -4.45 -4.97 -8.14
CA VAL A 135 -3.57 -4.52 -9.23
C VAL A 135 -2.11 -4.88 -8.95
N GLN A 136 -1.65 -4.79 -7.70
CA GLN A 136 -0.30 -5.21 -7.34
C GLN A 136 -0.07 -6.70 -7.60
N LEU A 137 -1.06 -7.54 -7.28
CA LEU A 137 -1.01 -8.97 -7.58
C LEU A 137 -0.99 -9.21 -9.10
N ASP A 138 -1.90 -8.58 -9.84
CA ASP A 138 -2.03 -8.73 -11.29
C ASP A 138 -0.78 -8.29 -12.05
N VAL A 139 -0.18 -7.17 -11.67
CA VAL A 139 1.07 -6.66 -12.24
C VAL A 139 2.21 -7.65 -12.01
N PHE A 140 2.23 -8.30 -10.84
CA PHE A 140 3.23 -9.31 -10.51
C PHE A 140 3.03 -10.62 -11.29
N THR A 141 1.79 -11.10 -11.42
CA THR A 141 1.45 -12.40 -12.03
C THR A 141 1.35 -12.35 -13.56
N SER A 142 0.62 -11.39 -14.10
CA SER A 142 0.18 -11.37 -15.51
C SER A 142 0.84 -10.30 -16.36
N ARG A 143 1.53 -9.33 -15.73
CA ARG A 143 2.03 -8.09 -16.38
C ARG A 143 0.95 -7.35 -17.19
N ASN A 144 -0.33 -7.57 -16.90
CA ASN A 144 -1.42 -6.92 -17.60
C ASN A 144 -1.82 -5.63 -16.87
N ILE A 145 -1.88 -4.53 -17.62
CA ILE A 145 -1.51 -3.18 -17.17
C ILE A 145 -2.72 -2.24 -17.13
N THR A 146 -3.83 -2.66 -17.71
CA THR A 146 -4.87 -1.73 -18.17
C THR A 146 -5.58 -1.02 -17.04
N TYR A 147 -5.63 -1.63 -15.84
CA TYR A 147 -6.28 -1.05 -14.67
C TYR A 147 -5.34 -0.16 -13.83
N GLY A 148 -4.07 -0.56 -13.64
CA GLY A 148 -3.13 0.17 -12.76
C GLY A 148 -2.77 1.58 -13.23
N LEU A 149 -2.71 1.82 -14.54
CA LEU A 149 -2.37 3.14 -15.10
C LEU A 149 -3.47 4.16 -14.88
N SER A 150 -4.74 3.76 -15.02
CA SER A 150 -5.88 4.67 -14.83
C SER A 150 -5.95 5.22 -13.40
N LEU A 151 -5.65 4.37 -12.42
CA LEU A 151 -5.63 4.75 -11.02
C LEU A 151 -4.46 5.68 -10.70
N LEU A 152 -3.28 5.39 -11.24
CA LEU A 152 -2.12 6.28 -11.12
C LEU A 152 -2.42 7.66 -11.71
N GLU A 153 -2.98 7.74 -12.92
CA GLU A 153 -3.32 9.01 -13.55
C GLU A 153 -4.27 9.88 -12.71
N GLU A 154 -5.25 9.27 -12.02
CA GLU A 154 -6.23 10.01 -11.22
C GLU A 154 -5.61 10.67 -9.97
N TYR A 155 -4.75 9.94 -9.24
CA TYR A 155 -4.27 10.36 -7.92
C TYR A 155 -2.86 10.97 -7.95
N PHE A 156 -1.99 10.55 -8.88
CA PHE A 156 -0.56 10.82 -8.81
C PHE A 156 -0.20 12.31 -8.95
N GLN A 157 -0.92 13.05 -9.79
CA GLN A 157 -0.70 14.50 -9.96
C GLN A 157 -0.97 15.31 -8.68
N GLN A 158 -1.83 14.80 -7.80
CA GLN A 158 -2.09 15.42 -6.49
C GLN A 158 -0.97 15.09 -5.51
N ILE A 159 -0.52 13.84 -5.49
CA ILE A 159 0.56 13.34 -4.64
C ILE A 159 1.84 14.15 -4.85
N LEU A 160 2.19 14.46 -6.11
CA LEU A 160 3.39 15.25 -6.42
C LEU A 160 3.39 16.64 -5.75
N LYS A 161 2.22 17.22 -5.48
CA LYS A 161 2.08 18.56 -4.88
C LYS A 161 2.04 18.55 -3.35
N LYS A 162 1.75 17.40 -2.72
CA LYS A 162 1.58 17.28 -1.27
C LYS A 162 2.92 17.37 -0.53
N LYS A 163 2.92 17.95 0.67
CA LYS A 163 4.10 17.99 1.56
C LYS A 163 4.19 16.77 2.47
N GLN A 164 3.04 16.27 2.92
CA GLN A 164 2.90 15.09 3.76
C GLN A 164 1.95 14.11 3.06
N TYR A 165 2.23 12.82 3.21
CA TYR A 165 1.47 11.76 2.56
C TYR A 165 0.49 11.12 3.53
N SER A 166 -0.76 10.98 3.09
CA SER A 166 -1.76 10.14 3.73
C SER A 166 -1.49 8.66 3.45
N TYR A 167 -2.20 7.77 4.13
CA TYR A 167 -2.16 6.33 3.88
C TYR A 167 -2.44 5.99 2.41
N ASN A 168 -3.46 6.61 1.81
CA ASN A 168 -3.80 6.41 0.40
C ASN A 168 -2.71 6.93 -0.54
N ASP A 169 -2.10 8.08 -0.22
CA ASP A 169 -0.99 8.58 -1.03
C ASP A 169 0.18 7.59 -1.02
N LEU A 170 0.49 6.95 0.12
CA LEU A 170 1.51 5.91 0.22
C LEU A 170 1.15 4.65 -0.58
N LEU A 171 -0.12 4.21 -0.58
CA LEU A 171 -0.58 3.10 -1.42
C LEU A 171 -0.31 3.36 -2.91
N ILE A 172 -0.67 4.55 -3.39
CA ILE A 172 -0.48 4.93 -4.80
C ILE A 172 1.00 5.09 -5.13
N ILE A 173 1.83 5.65 -4.24
CA ILE A 173 3.29 5.69 -4.41
C ILE A 173 3.87 4.27 -4.52
N ASN A 174 3.40 3.34 -3.69
CA ASN A 174 3.82 1.95 -3.75
C ASN A 174 3.45 1.29 -5.09
N LEU A 175 2.24 1.54 -5.59
CA LEU A 175 1.81 1.09 -6.92
C LEU A 175 2.69 1.69 -8.03
N TYR A 176 2.99 2.99 -7.97
CA TYR A 176 3.89 3.65 -8.92
C TYR A 176 5.27 2.98 -8.93
N PHE A 177 5.85 2.71 -7.76
CA PHE A 177 7.15 2.03 -7.67
C PHE A 177 7.10 0.62 -8.24
N LEU A 178 6.03 -0.14 -8.02
CA LEU A 178 5.87 -1.45 -8.65
C LEU A 178 5.83 -1.32 -10.18
N CYS A 179 5.05 -0.38 -10.72
CA CYS A 179 4.97 -0.13 -12.16
C CYS A 179 6.35 0.26 -12.75
N CYS A 180 7.15 1.08 -12.04
CA CYS A 180 8.52 1.38 -12.44
C CYS A 180 9.41 0.12 -12.46
N ALA A 181 9.27 -0.77 -11.47
CA ALA A 181 10.07 -1.99 -11.36
C ALA A 181 9.78 -2.98 -12.50
N THR A 182 8.52 -3.05 -12.93
CA THR A 182 8.08 -3.91 -14.03
C THR A 182 8.23 -3.27 -15.42
N GLY A 183 8.69 -2.01 -15.50
CA GLY A 183 8.88 -1.27 -16.75
C GLY A 183 7.59 -0.76 -17.38
N LEU A 184 6.51 -0.64 -16.60
CA LEU A 184 5.21 -0.13 -17.02
C LEU A 184 5.14 1.39 -16.93
N GLU A 185 5.93 1.98 -16.04
CA GLU A 185 6.05 3.41 -15.86
C GLU A 185 7.52 3.85 -15.86
N ASP A 186 7.76 5.11 -16.22
CA ASP A 186 9.10 5.68 -16.16
C ASP A 186 9.51 6.05 -14.72
N LYS A 187 10.80 6.21 -14.52
CA LYS A 187 11.39 6.53 -13.20
C LYS A 187 11.51 8.04 -12.95
N THR A 188 10.78 8.89 -13.68
CA THR A 188 10.93 10.36 -13.63
C THR A 188 10.81 10.90 -12.21
N TYR A 189 9.86 10.40 -11.42
CA TYR A 189 9.61 10.85 -10.06
C TYR A 189 10.14 9.90 -8.98
N PHE A 190 10.73 8.76 -9.37
CA PHE A 190 11.16 7.72 -8.45
C PHE A 190 12.16 8.22 -7.40
N GLU A 191 13.22 8.93 -7.84
CA GLU A 191 14.26 9.40 -6.92
C GLU A 191 13.74 10.45 -5.94
N GLU A 192 12.89 11.37 -6.40
CA GLU A 192 12.29 12.39 -5.54
C GLU A 192 11.37 11.76 -4.50
N LEU A 193 10.44 10.89 -4.95
CA LEU A 193 9.47 10.24 -4.06
C LEU A 193 10.14 9.30 -3.07
N SER A 194 11.15 8.53 -3.50
CA SER A 194 11.89 7.60 -2.62
C SER A 194 12.54 8.33 -1.44
N LYS A 195 13.12 9.52 -1.66
CA LYS A 195 13.68 10.34 -0.58
C LYS A 195 12.59 10.97 0.27
N LYS A 196 11.53 11.47 -0.36
CA LYS A 196 10.46 12.22 0.32
C LYS A 196 9.63 11.35 1.26
N VAL A 197 9.34 10.11 0.88
CA VAL A 197 8.63 9.15 1.74
C VAL A 197 9.40 8.88 3.05
N LEU A 198 10.73 8.94 3.03
CA LEU A 198 11.56 8.71 4.24
C LEU A 198 11.65 9.93 5.17
N LEU A 199 11.25 11.12 4.73
CA LEU A 199 11.35 12.34 5.55
C LEU A 199 10.31 12.38 6.69
N TYR A 200 9.18 11.70 6.51
CA TYR A 200 8.05 11.74 7.44
C TYR A 200 7.55 10.32 7.71
N ILE A 201 8.30 9.60 8.56
CA ILE A 201 7.90 8.29 9.05
C ILE A 201 7.15 8.48 10.37
N ASP A 202 5.87 8.16 10.37
CA ASP A 202 5.04 8.13 11.57
C ASP A 202 5.04 6.72 12.17
N TYR A 203 5.89 6.51 13.18
CA TYR A 203 5.99 5.22 13.88
C TYR A 203 4.81 4.92 14.82
N SER A 204 3.83 5.82 14.95
CA SER A 204 2.65 5.58 15.79
C SER A 204 1.48 4.91 15.04
N ASP A 205 1.50 4.95 13.71
CA ASP A 205 0.45 4.39 12.84
C ASP A 205 0.93 3.09 12.19
N ASN A 206 0.53 1.95 12.77
CA ASN A 206 0.94 0.62 12.30
C ASN A 206 0.57 0.34 10.84
N ASP A 207 -0.57 0.86 10.36
CA ASP A 207 -1.02 0.61 8.99
C ASP A 207 -0.13 1.36 7.99
N ARG A 208 0.27 2.61 8.32
CA ARG A 208 1.25 3.36 7.51
C ARG A 208 2.62 2.69 7.51
N ILE A 209 3.06 2.19 8.66
CA ILE A 209 4.37 1.52 8.75
C ILE A 209 4.39 0.27 7.85
N TYR A 210 3.30 -0.51 7.84
CA TYR A 210 3.24 -1.70 6.99
C TYR A 210 3.35 -1.38 5.50
N ILE A 211 2.69 -0.31 5.04
CA ILE A 211 2.88 0.16 3.65
C ILE A 211 4.32 0.61 3.42
N LEU A 212 4.90 1.33 4.38
CA LEU A 212 6.26 1.83 4.27
C LEU A 212 7.29 0.70 4.14
N GLU A 213 7.10 -0.41 4.85
CA GLU A 213 7.91 -1.64 4.67
C GLU A 213 7.88 -2.12 3.21
N ARG A 214 6.69 -2.16 2.59
CA ARG A 214 6.51 -2.55 1.18
C ARG A 214 7.15 -1.53 0.22
N ILE A 215 6.97 -0.24 0.48
CA ILE A 215 7.59 0.84 -0.31
C ILE A 215 9.12 0.70 -0.28
N LEU A 216 9.71 0.46 0.90
CA LEU A 216 11.16 0.28 1.05
C LEU A 216 11.68 -0.91 0.24
N ILE A 217 10.95 -2.02 0.23
CA ILE A 217 11.28 -3.18 -0.62
C ILE A 217 11.19 -2.79 -2.10
N GLY A 218 10.12 -2.08 -2.50
CA GLY A 218 9.95 -1.56 -3.86
C GLY A 218 11.08 -0.63 -4.32
N ILE A 219 11.61 0.19 -3.40
CA ILE A 219 12.78 1.04 -3.65
C ILE A 219 14.05 0.20 -3.79
N LEU A 220 14.29 -0.74 -2.89
CA LEU A 220 15.48 -1.61 -2.87
C LEU A 220 15.64 -2.41 -4.17
N ILE A 221 14.54 -2.86 -4.77
CA ILE A 221 14.55 -3.58 -6.06
C ILE A 221 15.12 -2.71 -7.20
N GLN A 222 15.01 -1.38 -7.10
CA GLN A 222 15.22 -0.48 -8.23
C GLN A 222 16.39 0.50 -8.06
N VAL A 223 16.79 0.75 -6.81
CA VAL A 223 17.88 1.66 -6.48
C VAL A 223 19.23 1.03 -6.81
N LYS A 224 20.26 1.87 -6.96
CA LYS A 224 21.62 1.40 -7.22
C LYS A 224 22.18 0.68 -5.99
N THR A 225 23.09 -0.25 -6.22
CA THR A 225 23.63 -1.11 -5.15
C THR A 225 24.30 -0.29 -4.06
N GLU A 226 24.95 0.83 -4.41
CA GLU A 226 25.64 1.75 -3.51
C GLU A 226 24.71 2.32 -2.42
N ASP A 227 23.42 2.46 -2.72
CA ASP A 227 22.43 3.04 -1.81
C ASP A 227 21.70 1.98 -0.97
N TYR A 228 21.94 0.68 -1.16
CA TYR A 228 21.24 -0.39 -0.44
C TYR A 228 21.34 -0.24 1.08
N LEU A 229 22.50 0.17 1.60
CA LEU A 229 22.67 0.36 3.05
C LEU A 229 21.81 1.49 3.63
N ILE A 230 21.44 2.49 2.83
CA ILE A 230 20.58 3.59 3.26
C ILE A 230 19.19 3.07 3.58
N TYR A 231 18.59 2.33 2.64
CA TYR A 231 17.21 1.84 2.78
C TYR A 231 17.09 0.62 3.68
N THR A 232 18.09 -0.28 3.67
CA THR A 232 18.11 -1.45 4.58
C THR A 232 18.23 -1.02 6.05
N LYS A 233 18.96 0.06 6.35
CA LYS A 233 19.01 0.63 7.69
C LYS A 233 17.62 1.09 8.15
N VAL A 234 16.91 1.86 7.33
CA VAL A 234 15.55 2.32 7.67
C VAL A 234 14.58 1.14 7.83
N LEU A 235 14.64 0.17 6.92
CA LEU A 235 13.80 -1.03 6.99
C LEU A 235 14.06 -1.84 8.27
N ARG A 236 15.31 -1.86 8.75
CA ARG A 236 15.69 -2.50 10.02
C ARG A 236 15.12 -1.77 11.22
N GLU A 237 15.22 -0.44 11.27
CA GLU A 237 14.63 0.40 12.33
C GLU A 237 13.11 0.16 12.42
N ILE A 238 12.44 0.14 11.27
CA ILE A 238 11.00 -0.17 11.19
C ILE A 238 10.71 -1.59 11.69
N THR A 239 11.41 -2.59 11.17
CA THR A 239 11.24 -4.01 11.56
C THR A 239 11.40 -4.22 13.07
N GLU A 240 12.33 -3.52 13.69
CA GLU A 240 12.56 -3.57 15.14
C GLU A 240 11.44 -2.87 15.92
N SER A 241 10.89 -1.76 15.40
CA SER A 241 9.77 -1.05 16.02
C SER A 241 8.44 -1.82 15.92
N THR A 242 8.17 -2.50 14.80
CA THR A 242 6.92 -3.24 14.57
C THR A 242 6.96 -4.68 15.08
N ASN A 243 8.15 -5.18 15.44
CA ASN A 243 8.43 -6.61 15.63
C ASN A 243 8.07 -7.47 14.40
N ASN A 244 8.00 -6.89 13.20
CA ASN A 244 7.72 -7.62 11.97
C ASN A 244 8.99 -8.23 11.37
N PHE A 245 9.47 -9.31 11.97
CA PHE A 245 10.74 -9.94 11.57
C PHE A 245 10.69 -10.68 10.22
N GLN A 246 9.55 -10.69 9.51
CA GLN A 246 9.39 -11.36 8.22
C GLN A 246 10.27 -10.75 7.10
N HIS A 247 10.65 -9.47 7.24
CA HIS A 247 11.48 -8.77 6.26
C HIS A 247 12.99 -8.89 6.52
N LYS A 248 13.42 -9.47 7.65
CA LYS A 248 14.85 -9.65 7.96
C LYS A 248 15.62 -10.42 6.88
N PRO A 249 15.11 -11.52 6.29
CA PRO A 249 15.80 -12.20 5.20
C PRO A 249 16.06 -11.28 4.00
N ALA A 250 15.10 -10.43 3.63
CA ALA A 250 15.25 -9.48 2.53
C ALA A 250 16.32 -8.43 2.82
N ILE A 251 16.35 -7.88 4.05
CA ILE A 251 17.38 -6.91 4.48
C ILE A 251 18.78 -7.49 4.25
N TYR A 252 19.04 -8.71 4.76
CA TYR A 252 20.34 -9.36 4.61
C TYR A 252 20.66 -9.74 3.15
N ALA A 253 19.66 -10.11 2.35
CA ALA A 253 19.85 -10.38 0.93
C ALA A 253 20.34 -9.13 0.17
N PHE A 254 19.71 -7.97 0.40
CA PHE A 254 20.15 -6.70 -0.21
C PHE A 254 21.53 -6.25 0.31
N GLU A 255 21.78 -6.32 1.62
CA GLU A 255 23.11 -6.03 2.19
C GLU A 255 24.21 -6.90 1.56
N THR A 256 23.90 -8.17 1.27
CA THR A 256 24.84 -9.07 0.60
C THR A 256 25.26 -8.56 -0.77
N LYS A 257 24.32 -8.09 -1.58
CA LYS A 257 24.61 -7.54 -2.91
C LYS A 257 25.50 -6.30 -2.82
N TYR A 258 25.30 -5.47 -1.79
CA TYR A 258 26.20 -4.35 -1.49
C TYR A 258 27.61 -4.84 -1.17
N TYR A 259 27.76 -5.79 -0.26
CA TYR A 259 29.08 -6.30 0.12
C TYR A 259 29.83 -6.95 -1.05
N LEU A 260 29.12 -7.61 -1.97
CA LEU A 260 29.72 -8.21 -3.15
C LEU A 260 30.16 -7.18 -4.21
N LYS A 261 29.32 -6.20 -4.52
CA LYS A 261 29.54 -5.30 -5.67
C LYS A 261 30.25 -4.00 -5.32
N VAL A 262 30.14 -3.53 -4.07
CA VAL A 262 30.65 -2.22 -3.64
C VAL A 262 31.85 -2.39 -2.72
N GLU A 263 31.73 -3.23 -1.70
CA GLU A 263 32.84 -3.48 -0.76
C GLU A 263 33.81 -4.58 -1.25
N GLU A 264 33.40 -5.39 -2.23
CA GLU A 264 34.15 -6.55 -2.74
C GLU A 264 34.55 -7.56 -1.63
N SER A 265 33.77 -7.61 -0.54
CA SER A 265 34.03 -8.46 0.62
C SER A 265 33.19 -9.74 0.58
N TYR A 266 33.80 -10.82 0.06
CA TYR A 266 33.17 -12.14 -0.01
C TYR A 266 32.79 -12.72 1.36
N GLU A 267 33.65 -12.51 2.37
CA GLU A 267 33.40 -13.01 3.72
C GLU A 267 32.13 -12.37 4.31
N LYS A 268 31.99 -11.04 4.21
CA LYS A 268 30.80 -10.32 4.69
C LYS A 268 29.55 -10.72 3.92
N ALA A 269 29.67 -10.86 2.60
CA ALA A 269 28.60 -11.33 1.74
C ALA A 269 28.10 -12.73 2.15
N GLU A 270 29.02 -13.67 2.35
CA GLU A 270 28.66 -15.03 2.77
C GLU A 270 28.00 -15.03 4.16
N GLN A 271 28.57 -14.31 5.13
CA GLN A 271 27.98 -14.19 6.47
C GLN A 271 26.55 -13.60 6.40
N SER A 272 26.34 -12.61 5.54
CA SER A 272 25.03 -11.98 5.35
C SER A 272 24.01 -12.94 4.70
N TYR A 273 24.40 -13.70 3.67
CA TYR A 273 23.54 -14.74 3.11
C TYR A 273 23.17 -15.81 4.13
N ASN A 274 24.13 -16.27 4.94
CA ASN A 274 23.88 -17.27 5.97
C ASN A 274 22.84 -16.76 6.98
N LYS A 275 22.95 -15.51 7.42
CA LYS A 275 21.94 -14.86 8.29
C LYS A 275 20.58 -14.80 7.61
N ALA A 276 20.50 -14.42 6.33
CA ALA A 276 19.24 -14.37 5.60
C ALA A 276 18.53 -15.74 5.59
N ILE A 277 19.29 -16.80 5.31
CA ILE A 277 18.80 -18.19 5.27
C ILE A 277 18.39 -18.68 6.67
N GLU A 278 19.17 -18.37 7.70
CA GLU A 278 18.82 -18.71 9.09
C GLU A 278 17.51 -18.06 9.53
N PHE A 279 17.31 -16.77 9.23
CA PHE A 279 16.04 -16.11 9.52
C PHE A 279 14.88 -16.73 8.76
N ALA A 280 15.05 -17.07 7.48
CA ALA A 280 14.02 -17.76 6.70
C ALA A 280 13.65 -19.13 7.32
N LYS A 281 14.64 -19.87 7.84
CA LYS A 281 14.40 -21.12 8.59
C LYS A 281 13.65 -20.89 9.90
N MET A 282 13.99 -19.84 10.66
CA MET A 282 13.28 -19.48 11.90
C MET A 282 11.81 -19.12 11.65
N LEU A 283 11.50 -18.55 10.48
CA LEU A 283 10.13 -18.27 10.03
C LEU A 283 9.39 -19.52 9.55
N ASN A 284 10.03 -20.69 9.51
CA ASN A 284 9.53 -21.92 8.90
C ASN A 284 9.07 -21.74 7.43
N ASP A 285 9.69 -20.82 6.68
CA ASP A 285 9.36 -20.59 5.28
C ASP A 285 10.34 -21.31 4.34
N GLN A 286 9.99 -22.54 3.95
CA GLN A 286 10.84 -23.36 3.09
C GLN A 286 10.99 -22.80 1.67
N VAL A 287 9.98 -22.09 1.16
CA VAL A 287 10.03 -21.46 -0.17
C VAL A 287 11.11 -20.38 -0.16
N LEU A 288 11.10 -19.52 0.87
CA LEU A 288 12.09 -18.48 1.05
C LEU A 288 13.51 -19.03 1.26
N VAL A 289 13.67 -20.09 2.06
CA VAL A 289 14.95 -20.77 2.27
C VAL A 289 15.51 -21.28 0.94
N ASN A 290 14.69 -21.94 0.13
CA ASN A 290 15.11 -22.48 -1.16
C ASN A 290 15.53 -21.38 -2.13
N ASN A 291 14.78 -20.28 -2.18
CA ASN A 291 15.07 -19.13 -3.04
C ASN A 291 16.39 -18.46 -2.66
N LEU A 292 16.61 -18.18 -1.37
CA LEU A 292 17.85 -17.57 -0.88
C LEU A 292 19.07 -18.47 -1.08
N THR A 293 18.91 -19.79 -0.92
CA THR A 293 20.00 -20.75 -1.12
C THR A 293 20.45 -20.76 -2.58
N LYS A 294 19.49 -20.84 -3.53
CA LYS A 294 19.78 -20.76 -4.97
C LYS A 294 20.43 -19.44 -5.35
N GLU A 295 20.01 -18.34 -4.73
CA GLU A 295 20.60 -17.02 -4.98
C GLU A 295 22.04 -16.92 -4.45
N LYS A 296 22.31 -17.44 -3.25
CA LYS A 296 23.67 -17.56 -2.69
C LYS A 296 24.59 -18.33 -3.64
N GLU A 297 24.14 -19.50 -4.10
CA GLU A 297 24.92 -20.34 -5.03
C GLU A 297 25.21 -19.62 -6.35
N ARG A 298 24.24 -18.88 -6.90
CA ARG A 298 24.44 -18.10 -8.12
C ARG A 298 25.47 -16.99 -7.96
N ASP A 299 25.42 -16.27 -6.85
CA ASP A 299 26.29 -15.13 -6.59
C ASP A 299 27.72 -15.54 -6.19
N LEU A 300 27.85 -16.60 -5.39
CA LEU A 300 29.13 -17.02 -4.81
C LEU A 300 29.76 -18.21 -5.56
N GLY A 301 28.95 -19.12 -6.12
CA GLY A 301 29.42 -20.34 -6.77
C GLY A 301 30.13 -20.12 -8.11
N GLY A 302 30.01 -18.93 -8.71
CA GLY A 302 30.72 -18.58 -9.95
C GLY A 302 32.24 -18.46 -9.83
N LYS A 303 32.83 -18.55 -8.62
CA LYS A 303 34.28 -18.39 -8.39
C LYS A 303 35.00 -19.59 -7.78
N GLU A 304 34.33 -20.68 -7.42
CA GLU A 304 35.04 -21.91 -7.00
C GLU A 304 35.75 -22.62 -8.18
N SER A 305 35.55 -22.16 -9.42
CA SER A 305 36.20 -22.71 -10.63
C SER A 305 37.50 -22.00 -11.05
N THR A 306 38.03 -21.08 -10.24
CA THR A 306 39.21 -20.27 -10.60
C THR A 306 40.33 -20.30 -9.57
N VAL A 307 40.55 -21.46 -8.96
CA VAL A 307 41.81 -21.80 -8.26
C VAL A 307 42.50 -22.94 -9.00
#